data_AF-A0A2T2T907-F1
#
_entry.id   AF-A0A2T2T907-F1
#
_cell.length_a   1.000
_cell.length_b   1.000
_cell.length_c   1.000
_cell.angle_alpha   90.00
_cell.angle_beta   90.00
_cell.angle_gamma   90.00
#
_symmetry.space_group_name_H-M   'P 1'
#
loop_
_entity.id
_entity.type
_entity.pdbx_description
1 polymer ?
#
loop_
_entity_poly.entity_id
_entity_poly.type
_entity_poly.pdbx_seq_one_letter_code
_entity_poly.pdbx_strand_id
1 'polypeptide(L)'
;MKTDGGARQSIGDVLESFLDEKALQYATARLKERDPSFARQMRTYREGLLAYRFMQDSVWSVAANDTEGLRRTFQKRRDQYRYPERVRTLTFRAPSDSVLFPYQEMVTRDSTLAALATRAANDSLVTTDTVMVTDQSRDVYRRALSVENGDGIGPLNDDGPLYLVRDRLLSARPKSFQEARSSILRDYRRQYEDEVIDRLRRRYDVTTYPGRLRKAFIDSTRAGGS
;
A
#
# COMPACT_ATOMS: atom_id res chain seq x y z
N MET A 1 -13.07 -30.59 38.95
CA MET A 1 -12.92 -31.46 37.77
C MET A 1 -14.16 -31.26 36.89
N LYS A 2 -14.09 -30.37 35.89
CA LYS A 2 -15.17 -30.18 34.91
C LYS A 2 -14.78 -31.01 33.69
N THR A 3 -15.58 -32.01 33.38
CA THR A 3 -15.44 -32.85 32.19
C THR A 3 -16.12 -32.13 31.03
N ASP A 4 -15.35 -31.73 30.03
CA ASP A 4 -15.86 -31.23 28.76
C ASP A 4 -16.64 -32.33 28.04
N GLY A 5 -17.95 -32.14 27.94
CA GLY A 5 -18.84 -32.97 27.13
C GLY A 5 -18.60 -32.68 25.66
N GLY A 6 -17.62 -33.36 25.07
CA GLY A 6 -17.49 -33.45 23.61
C GLY A 6 -18.70 -34.19 23.06
N ALA A 7 -19.66 -33.45 22.46
CA ALA A 7 -20.79 -34.04 21.77
C ALA A 7 -20.26 -34.94 20.63
N ARG A 8 -20.35 -36.26 20.80
CA ARG A 8 -20.11 -37.22 19.73
C ARG A 8 -21.27 -37.10 18.75
N GLN A 9 -21.05 -36.47 17.60
CA GLN A 9 -22.01 -36.47 16.50
C GLN A 9 -22.38 -37.92 16.17
N SER A 10 -23.67 -38.19 16.04
CA SER A 10 -24.12 -39.52 15.64
C SER A 10 -23.74 -39.77 14.17
N ILE A 11 -23.65 -41.04 13.78
CA ILE A 11 -23.43 -41.40 12.37
C ILE A 11 -24.55 -40.81 11.47
N GLY A 12 -25.76 -40.67 12.01
CA GLY A 12 -26.88 -40.00 11.34
C GLY A 12 -26.58 -38.53 11.07
N ASP A 13 -26.12 -37.79 12.07
CA ASP A 13 -25.80 -36.35 11.94
C ASP A 13 -24.65 -36.11 10.94
N VAL A 14 -23.66 -37.01 10.92
CA VAL A 14 -22.54 -36.97 9.97
C VAL A 14 -23.03 -37.27 8.55
N LEU A 15 -23.92 -38.25 8.38
CA LEU A 15 -24.46 -38.61 7.08
C LEU A 15 -25.36 -37.50 6.52
N GLU A 16 -26.19 -36.89 7.36
CA GLU A 16 -27.06 -35.77 6.99
C GLU A 16 -26.23 -34.55 6.59
N SER A 17 -25.22 -34.20 7.40
CA SER A 17 -24.29 -33.11 7.05
C SER A 17 -23.56 -33.35 5.73
N PHE A 18 -23.15 -34.60 5.46
CA PHE A 18 -22.52 -34.97 4.19
C PHE A 18 -23.50 -34.88 3.02
N LEU A 19 -24.74 -35.37 3.17
CA LEU A 19 -25.75 -35.31 2.13
C LEU A 19 -26.14 -33.86 1.81
N ASP A 20 -26.27 -33.01 2.82
CA ASP A 20 -26.53 -31.58 2.66
C ASP A 20 -25.36 -30.87 1.97
N GLU A 21 -24.12 -31.17 2.35
CA GLU A 21 -22.93 -30.64 1.67
C GLU A 21 -22.93 -31.05 0.18
N LYS A 22 -23.26 -32.31 -0.13
CA LYS A 22 -23.32 -32.80 -1.52
C LYS A 22 -24.47 -32.17 -2.31
N ALA A 23 -25.64 -31.99 -1.68
CA ALA A 23 -26.78 -31.31 -2.29
C ALA A 23 -26.46 -29.84 -2.59
N LEU A 24 -25.81 -29.15 -1.65
CA LEU A 24 -25.38 -27.77 -1.82
C LEU A 24 -24.29 -27.64 -2.89
N GLN A 25 -23.30 -28.54 -2.92
CA GLN A 25 -22.27 -28.60 -3.97
C GLN A 25 -22.91 -28.79 -5.35
N TYR A 26 -23.87 -29.70 -5.47
CA TYR A 26 -24.58 -29.96 -6.71
C TYR A 26 -25.43 -28.78 -7.17
N ALA A 27 -26.19 -28.16 -6.25
CA ALA A 27 -26.97 -26.97 -6.52
C ALA A 27 -26.08 -25.79 -6.96
N THR A 28 -24.94 -25.59 -6.28
CA THR A 28 -23.96 -24.54 -6.59
C THR A 28 -23.28 -24.76 -7.94
N ALA A 29 -22.95 -26.01 -8.28
CA ALA A 29 -22.37 -26.36 -9.57
C ALA A 29 -23.31 -25.99 -10.73
N ARG A 30 -24.62 -26.20 -10.55
CA ARG A 30 -25.67 -25.86 -11.54
C ARG A 30 -26.20 -24.45 -11.44
N LEU A 31 -25.86 -23.71 -10.39
CA LEU A 31 -26.29 -22.32 -10.22
C LEU A 31 -25.85 -21.45 -11.41
N LYS A 32 -24.68 -21.73 -12.01
CA LYS A 32 -24.22 -21.07 -13.24
C LYS A 32 -25.09 -21.38 -14.47
N GLU A 33 -25.70 -22.55 -14.52
CA GLU A 33 -26.57 -22.95 -15.64
C GLU A 33 -27.97 -22.33 -15.50
N ARG A 34 -28.42 -22.13 -14.26
CA ARG A 34 -29.78 -21.64 -13.95
C ARG A 34 -29.85 -20.13 -13.72
N ASP A 35 -28.74 -19.49 -13.33
CA ASP A 35 -28.64 -18.06 -13.13
C ASP A 35 -27.56 -17.45 -14.06
N PRO A 36 -27.98 -16.89 -15.22
CA PRO A 36 -27.08 -16.22 -16.15
C PRO A 36 -26.32 -15.04 -15.54
N SER A 37 -26.84 -14.38 -14.50
CA SER A 37 -26.18 -13.25 -13.83
C SER A 37 -25.00 -13.73 -12.98
N PHE A 38 -25.21 -14.79 -12.19
CA PHE A 38 -24.16 -15.46 -11.44
C PHE A 38 -23.09 -16.04 -12.37
N ALA A 39 -23.49 -16.65 -13.48
CA ALA A 39 -22.57 -17.16 -14.48
C ALA A 39 -21.64 -16.07 -15.05
N ARG A 40 -22.21 -14.90 -15.37
CA ARG A 40 -21.43 -13.73 -15.83
C ARG A 40 -20.47 -13.25 -14.76
N GLN A 41 -20.91 -13.12 -13.51
CA GLN A 41 -20.05 -12.67 -12.40
C GLN A 41 -18.88 -13.63 -12.18
N MET A 42 -19.14 -14.94 -12.18
CA MET A 42 -18.09 -15.94 -12.02
C MET A 42 -17.11 -15.95 -13.20
N ARG A 43 -17.60 -15.70 -14.43
CA ARG A 43 -16.74 -15.55 -15.60
C ARG A 43 -15.81 -14.34 -15.44
N THR A 44 -16.35 -13.16 -15.08
CA THR A 44 -15.55 -11.96 -14.84
C THR A 44 -14.50 -12.18 -13.74
N TYR A 45 -14.86 -12.87 -12.66
CA TYR A 45 -13.92 -13.21 -11.59
C TYR A 45 -12.77 -14.11 -12.10
N ARG A 46 -13.11 -15.18 -12.85
CA ARG A 46 -12.11 -16.07 -13.45
C ARG A 46 -11.19 -15.34 -14.43
N GLU A 47 -11.75 -14.50 -15.28
CA GLU A 47 -11.00 -13.67 -16.23
C GLU A 47 -10.06 -12.70 -15.49
N GLY A 48 -10.56 -12.04 -14.44
CA GLY A 48 -9.75 -11.16 -13.60
C GLY A 48 -8.60 -11.89 -12.89
N LEU A 49 -8.85 -13.08 -12.35
CA LEU A 49 -7.80 -13.90 -11.73
C LEU A 49 -6.75 -14.34 -12.74
N LEU A 50 -7.17 -14.72 -13.95
CA LEU A 50 -6.25 -15.10 -15.02
C LEU A 50 -5.37 -13.91 -15.45
N ALA A 51 -5.98 -12.73 -15.65
CA ALA A 51 -5.26 -11.51 -15.97
C ALA A 51 -4.28 -11.14 -14.86
N TYR A 52 -4.70 -11.21 -13.59
CA TYR A 52 -3.83 -10.98 -12.45
C TYR A 52 -2.62 -11.92 -12.41
N ARG A 53 -2.85 -13.24 -12.57
CA ARG A 53 -1.76 -14.23 -12.59
C ARG A 53 -0.80 -13.98 -13.74
N PHE A 54 -1.33 -13.69 -14.92
CA PHE A 54 -0.51 -13.32 -16.07
C PHE A 54 0.35 -12.09 -15.77
N MET A 55 -0.23 -11.02 -15.22
CA MET A 55 0.50 -9.80 -14.86
C MET A 55 1.58 -10.06 -13.81
N GLN A 56 1.26 -10.84 -12.78
CA GLN A 56 2.22 -11.22 -11.74
C GLN A 56 3.43 -11.96 -12.32
N ASP A 57 3.16 -13.02 -13.08
CA ASP A 57 4.22 -13.93 -13.55
C ASP A 57 5.00 -13.34 -14.72
N SER A 58 4.31 -12.68 -15.65
CA SER A 58 4.90 -12.26 -16.93
C SER A 58 5.35 -10.81 -16.95
N VAL A 59 4.90 -9.96 -16.01
CA VAL A 59 5.24 -8.53 -15.98
C VAL A 59 5.92 -8.15 -14.66
N TRP A 60 5.25 -8.34 -13.53
CA TRP A 60 5.71 -7.79 -12.25
C TRP A 60 6.95 -8.55 -11.72
N SER A 61 6.91 -9.88 -11.72
CA SER A 61 8.03 -10.72 -11.30
C SER A 61 9.25 -10.54 -12.21
N VAL A 62 9.03 -10.52 -13.53
CA VAL A 62 10.11 -10.32 -14.51
C VAL A 62 10.75 -8.95 -14.32
N ALA A 63 9.95 -7.88 -14.24
CA ALA A 63 10.47 -6.52 -14.06
C ALA A 63 11.20 -6.33 -12.72
N ALA A 64 10.78 -7.01 -11.66
CA ALA A 64 11.44 -6.96 -10.36
C ALA A 64 12.83 -7.61 -10.39
N ASN A 65 12.97 -8.70 -11.15
CA ASN A 65 14.18 -9.53 -11.21
C ASN A 65 15.17 -9.09 -12.32
N ASP A 66 14.75 -8.28 -13.29
CA ASP A 66 15.64 -7.75 -14.33
C ASP A 66 16.52 -6.59 -13.81
N THR A 67 17.64 -6.96 -13.19
CA THR A 67 18.60 -6.01 -12.64
C THR A 67 19.21 -5.08 -13.69
N GLU A 68 19.34 -5.51 -14.95
CA GLU A 68 19.94 -4.72 -16.02
C GLU A 68 18.96 -3.65 -16.52
N GLY A 69 17.70 -4.04 -16.78
CA GLY A 69 16.63 -3.12 -17.14
C GLY A 69 16.40 -2.04 -16.09
N LEU A 70 16.51 -2.41 -14.82
CA LEU A 70 16.39 -1.47 -13.70
C LEU A 70 17.58 -0.51 -13.64
N ARG A 71 18.82 -0.96 -13.88
CA ARG A 71 20.00 -0.08 -13.96
C ARG A 71 19.91 0.89 -15.14
N ARG A 72 19.51 0.41 -16.33
CA ARG A 72 19.30 1.27 -17.51
C ARG A 72 18.22 2.33 -17.25
N THR A 73 17.12 1.94 -16.62
CA THR A 73 16.03 2.87 -16.24
C THR A 73 16.53 3.95 -15.29
N PHE A 74 17.32 3.57 -14.27
CA PHE A 74 17.91 4.53 -13.33
C PHE A 74 18.84 5.54 -14.04
N GLN A 75 19.69 5.07 -14.95
CA GLN A 75 20.62 5.93 -15.68
C GLN A 75 19.88 6.90 -16.60
N LYS A 76 18.87 6.43 -17.34
CA LYS A 76 18.09 7.24 -18.29
C LYS A 76 17.27 8.35 -17.62
N ARG A 77 16.82 8.11 -16.38
CA ARG A 77 15.95 9.05 -15.62
C ARG A 77 16.62 9.58 -14.35
N ARG A 78 17.96 9.60 -14.31
CA ARG A 78 18.73 9.92 -13.10
C ARG A 78 18.30 11.22 -12.42
N ASP A 79 17.99 12.25 -13.21
CA ASP A 79 17.60 13.56 -12.69
C ASP A 79 16.19 13.58 -12.06
N GLN A 80 15.33 12.62 -12.38
CA GLN A 80 14.00 12.50 -11.80
C GLN A 80 14.05 11.83 -10.42
N TYR A 81 15.11 11.07 -10.13
CA TYR A 81 15.28 10.37 -8.86
C TYR A 81 16.04 11.25 -7.87
N ARG A 82 15.34 12.23 -7.30
CA ARG A 82 15.87 13.15 -6.30
C ARG A 82 15.05 13.12 -5.02
N TYR A 83 15.72 13.37 -3.90
CA TYR A 83 15.02 13.83 -2.71
C TYR A 83 14.84 15.34 -2.82
N PRO A 84 13.64 15.86 -2.51
CA PRO A 84 13.49 17.28 -2.25
C PRO A 84 14.25 17.66 -0.97
N GLU A 85 14.37 18.96 -0.77
CA GLU A 85 14.70 19.49 0.55
C GLU A 85 13.65 19.00 1.56
N ARG A 86 14.11 18.55 2.72
CA ARG A 86 13.26 17.96 3.75
C ARG A 86 13.90 18.07 5.11
N VAL A 87 13.09 18.06 6.16
CA VAL A 87 13.56 18.05 7.54
C VAL A 87 13.45 16.64 8.09
N ARG A 88 14.50 16.16 8.75
CA ARG A 88 14.43 14.94 9.56
C ARG A 88 13.84 15.31 10.91
N THR A 89 12.76 14.63 11.30
CA THR A 89 12.01 14.94 12.52
C THR A 89 11.80 13.66 13.32
N LEU A 90 12.11 13.72 14.61
CA LEU A 90 11.73 12.68 15.57
C LEU A 90 10.30 12.93 16.02
N THR A 91 9.50 11.87 16.09
CA THR A 91 8.11 11.93 16.53
C THR A 91 7.96 11.14 17.81
N PHE A 92 7.29 11.70 18.81
CA PHE A 92 6.94 11.03 20.05
C PHE A 92 5.43 10.97 20.15
N ARG A 93 4.86 9.77 20.21
CA ARG A 93 3.42 9.54 20.37
C ARG A 93 3.12 8.91 21.70
N ALA A 94 2.01 9.30 22.31
CA ALA A 94 1.61 8.82 23.62
C ALA A 94 0.08 8.77 23.76
N PRO A 95 -0.48 8.05 24.75
CA PRO A 95 -1.93 8.00 24.98
C PRO A 95 -2.51 9.31 25.54
N SER A 96 -1.71 10.17 26.17
CA SER A 96 -2.13 11.49 26.67
C SER A 96 -1.00 12.53 26.55
N ASP A 97 -1.37 13.81 26.41
CA ASP A 97 -0.42 14.93 26.34
C ASP A 97 0.52 14.97 27.55
N SER A 98 0.02 14.57 28.72
CA SER A 98 0.78 14.56 29.98
C SER A 98 2.05 13.70 29.93
N VAL A 99 2.03 12.62 29.14
CA VAL A 99 3.17 11.72 28.96
C VAL A 99 4.27 12.38 28.11
N LEU A 100 3.92 13.37 27.29
CA LEU A 100 4.86 14.06 26.40
C LEU A 100 5.57 15.23 27.08
N PHE A 101 5.03 15.80 28.16
CA PHE A 101 5.65 16.94 28.88
C PHE A 101 7.13 16.75 29.23
N PRO A 102 7.59 15.59 29.75
CA PRO A 102 9.01 15.39 30.06
C PRO A 102 9.92 15.53 28.83
N TYR A 103 9.44 15.17 27.63
CA TYR A 103 10.20 15.31 26.39
C TYR A 103 10.28 16.77 25.96
N GLN A 104 9.23 17.55 26.20
CA GLN A 104 9.24 19.00 25.98
C GLN A 104 10.25 19.68 26.90
N GLU A 105 10.25 19.32 28.20
CA GLU A 105 11.24 19.84 29.15
C GLU A 105 12.68 19.47 28.80
N MET A 106 12.90 18.26 28.26
CA MET A 106 14.23 17.87 27.82
C MET A 106 14.70 18.71 26.63
N VAL A 107 13.82 19.00 25.68
CA VAL A 107 14.12 19.89 24.54
C VAL A 107 14.42 21.31 25.02
N THR A 108 13.63 21.88 25.93
CA THR A 108 13.88 23.24 26.46
C THR A 108 15.15 23.35 27.30
N ARG A 109 15.67 22.23 27.80
CA ARG A 109 16.97 22.12 28.47
C ARG A 109 18.11 21.73 27.51
N ASP A 110 17.92 21.88 26.20
CA ASP A 110 18.89 21.56 25.16
C ASP A 110 19.43 20.12 25.22
N SER A 111 18.59 19.18 25.66
CA SER A 111 18.97 17.76 25.69
C SER A 111 19.23 17.24 24.29
N THR A 112 20.24 16.39 24.14
CA THR A 112 20.54 15.77 22.84
C THR A 112 19.40 14.88 22.36
N LEU A 113 19.24 14.77 21.04
CA LEU A 113 18.28 13.84 20.42
C LEU A 113 18.52 12.39 20.84
N ALA A 114 19.79 12.01 21.08
CA ALA A 114 20.14 10.69 21.59
C ALA A 114 19.54 10.46 22.99
N ALA A 115 19.61 11.45 23.89
CA ALA A 115 19.01 11.35 25.23
C ALA A 115 17.48 11.23 25.16
N LEU A 116 16.82 11.99 24.27
CA LEU A 116 15.38 11.86 24.01
C LEU A 116 15.01 10.46 23.52
N ALA A 117 15.76 9.94 22.54
CA ALA A 117 15.53 8.61 21.98
C ALA A 117 15.80 7.49 23.02
N THR A 118 16.86 7.60 23.82
CA THR A 118 17.15 6.67 24.91
C THR A 118 16.05 6.68 25.97
N ARG A 119 15.54 7.86 26.33
CA ARG A 119 14.40 7.95 27.24
C ARG A 119 13.18 7.25 26.67
N ALA A 120 12.80 7.57 25.43
CA ALA A 120 11.62 6.98 24.80
C ALA A 120 11.74 5.47 24.60
N ALA A 121 12.93 4.95 24.31
CA ALA A 121 13.17 3.51 24.23
C ALA A 121 12.94 2.77 25.56
N ASN A 122 12.98 3.48 26.69
CA ASN A 122 12.72 2.95 28.03
C ASN A 122 11.34 3.35 28.57
N ASP A 123 10.49 3.97 27.74
CA ASP A 123 9.16 4.45 28.12
C ASP A 123 8.08 3.65 27.40
N SER A 124 7.38 2.78 28.12
CA SER A 124 6.38 1.88 27.54
C SER A 124 5.14 2.60 27.00
N LEU A 125 4.93 3.88 27.36
CA LEU A 125 3.80 4.68 26.91
C LEU A 125 4.15 5.54 25.69
N VAL A 126 5.42 5.58 25.27
CA VAL A 126 5.87 6.45 24.18
C VAL A 126 6.38 5.64 23.00
N THR A 127 5.78 5.87 21.84
CA THR A 127 6.31 5.34 20.58
C THR A 127 7.11 6.43 19.87
N THR A 128 8.30 6.07 19.39
CA THR A 128 9.18 6.98 18.64
C THR A 128 9.37 6.52 17.20
N ASP A 129 9.34 7.47 16.27
CA ASP A 129 9.66 7.24 14.85
C ASP A 129 10.45 8.43 14.28
N THR A 130 11.09 8.22 13.12
CA THR A 130 11.75 9.26 12.34
C THR A 130 11.00 9.50 11.04
N VAL A 131 10.47 10.70 10.88
CA VAL A 131 9.77 11.11 9.66
C VAL A 131 10.59 12.13 8.88
N MET A 132 10.49 12.05 7.55
CA MET A 132 11.09 13.03 6.63
C MET A 132 10.00 14.00 6.18
N VAL A 133 10.01 15.21 6.72
CA VAL A 133 8.96 16.21 6.50
C VAL A 133 9.32 17.10 5.31
N THR A 134 8.35 17.28 4.41
CA THR A 134 8.41 18.16 3.24
C THR A 134 7.18 19.09 3.25
N ASP A 135 7.15 20.05 2.34
CA ASP A 135 5.97 20.88 2.05
C ASP A 135 4.74 20.07 1.59
N GLN A 136 4.95 18.86 1.08
CA GLN A 136 3.91 17.91 0.66
C GLN A 136 3.45 16.95 1.78
N SER A 137 4.07 17.03 2.97
CA SER A 137 3.66 16.20 4.11
C SER A 137 2.30 16.65 4.66
N ARG A 138 1.61 15.78 5.41
CA ARG A 138 0.37 16.16 6.11
C ARG A 138 0.61 17.34 7.06
N ASP A 139 -0.40 18.18 7.22
CA ASP A 139 -0.33 19.45 7.97
C ASP A 139 0.26 19.34 9.36
N VAL A 140 -0.10 18.28 10.10
CA VAL A 140 0.43 18.04 11.45
C VAL A 140 1.95 17.92 11.46
N TYR A 141 2.55 17.24 10.49
CA TYR A 141 3.99 17.09 10.39
C TYR A 141 4.67 18.34 9.83
N ARG A 142 4.00 19.08 8.94
CA ARG A 142 4.54 20.35 8.39
C ARG A 142 4.82 21.39 9.47
N ARG A 143 4.19 21.28 10.64
CA ARG A 143 4.53 22.10 11.83
C ARG A 143 6.00 21.98 12.23
N ALA A 144 6.66 20.86 11.96
CA ALA A 144 8.10 20.73 12.20
C ALA A 144 8.96 21.63 11.29
N LEU A 145 8.43 22.13 10.18
CA LEU A 145 9.14 23.07 9.30
C LEU A 145 9.23 24.48 9.89
N SER A 146 8.37 24.83 10.87
CA SER A 146 8.31 26.16 11.48
C SER A 146 9.18 26.34 12.72
N VAL A 147 9.86 25.28 13.18
CA VAL A 147 10.79 25.33 14.32
C VAL A 147 12.23 25.15 13.84
N GLU A 148 13.22 25.52 14.66
CA GLU A 148 14.63 25.37 14.32
C GLU A 148 15.17 23.95 14.61
N ASN A 149 16.42 23.67 14.24
CA ASN A 149 17.06 22.39 14.54
C ASN A 149 17.32 22.29 16.05
N GLY A 150 16.89 21.19 16.66
CA GLY A 150 16.94 20.97 18.11
C GLY A 150 15.61 21.25 18.81
N ASP A 151 14.80 22.15 18.26
CA ASP A 151 13.51 22.53 18.83
C ASP A 151 12.42 21.51 18.54
N GLY A 152 11.35 21.60 19.32
CA GLY A 152 10.15 20.80 19.14
C GLY A 152 8.87 21.59 19.14
N ILE A 153 7.81 20.98 18.62
CA ILE A 153 6.47 21.54 18.51
C ILE A 153 5.42 20.51 18.92
N GLY A 154 4.45 20.96 19.71
CA GLY A 154 3.34 20.15 20.22
C GLY A 154 3.06 20.41 21.70
N PRO A 155 2.29 19.54 22.37
CA PRO A 155 1.63 18.37 21.78
C PRO A 155 0.66 18.78 20.67
N LEU A 156 0.68 18.03 19.59
CA LEU A 156 -0.22 18.06 18.44
C LEU A 156 -1.14 16.83 18.53
N ASN A 157 -2.13 16.75 17.65
CA ASN A 157 -3.02 15.60 17.59
C ASN A 157 -3.02 14.97 16.18
N ASP A 158 -2.77 13.68 16.10
CA ASP A 158 -2.85 12.86 14.88
C ASP A 158 -3.18 11.42 15.28
N ASP A 159 -4.46 11.08 15.44
CA ASP A 159 -4.89 9.81 16.06
C ASP A 159 -4.29 9.60 17.47
N GLY A 160 -4.10 10.70 18.19
CA GLY A 160 -3.51 10.75 19.52
C GLY A 160 -2.44 11.84 19.66
N PRO A 161 -2.03 12.14 20.91
CA PRO A 161 -0.96 13.06 21.24
C PRO A 161 0.35 12.78 20.48
N LEU A 162 0.93 13.86 19.93
CA LEU A 162 2.13 13.81 19.11
C LEU A 162 3.02 15.01 19.43
N TYR A 163 4.27 14.76 19.78
CA TYR A 163 5.30 15.79 19.89
C TYR A 163 6.34 15.58 18.80
N LEU A 164 6.71 16.65 18.09
CA LEU A 164 7.66 16.62 16.99
C LEU A 164 8.93 17.35 17.42
N VAL A 165 10.09 16.76 17.19
CA VAL A 165 11.39 17.40 17.42
C VAL A 165 12.17 17.43 16.11
N ARG A 166 12.54 18.61 15.65
CA ARG A 166 13.30 18.77 14.41
C ARG A 166 14.77 18.47 14.68
N ASP A 167 15.32 17.48 13.96
CA ASP A 167 16.74 17.14 14.06
C ASP A 167 17.59 18.04 13.15
N ARG A 168 17.34 17.96 11.84
CA ARG A 168 18.13 18.71 10.85
C ARG A 168 17.42 18.89 9.53
N LEU A 169 17.79 19.96 8.84
CA LEU A 169 17.48 20.16 7.42
C LEU A 169 18.40 19.26 6.57
N LEU A 170 17.82 18.60 5.58
CA LEU A 170 18.51 17.80 4.57
C LEU A 170 18.26 18.44 3.20
N SER A 171 19.32 18.99 2.60
CA SER A 171 19.25 19.62 1.28
C SER A 171 18.81 18.63 0.19
N ALA A 172 18.23 19.18 -0.87
CA ALA A 172 17.85 18.40 -2.04
C ALA A 172 19.08 17.72 -2.66
N ARG A 173 18.96 16.43 -2.98
CA ARG A 173 20.05 15.66 -3.60
C ARG A 173 19.54 14.51 -4.45
N PRO A 174 20.33 14.04 -5.43
CA PRO A 174 20.01 12.79 -6.13
C PRO A 174 19.97 11.60 -5.17
N LYS A 175 19.03 10.70 -5.45
CA LYS A 175 18.91 9.40 -4.80
C LYS A 175 19.97 8.44 -5.35
N SER A 176 20.48 7.58 -4.50
CA SER A 176 21.22 6.40 -4.95
C SER A 176 20.28 5.40 -5.64
N PHE A 177 20.84 4.43 -6.36
CA PHE A 177 20.05 3.36 -6.98
C PHE A 177 19.19 2.62 -5.96
N GLN A 178 19.74 2.34 -4.76
CA GLN A 178 19.01 1.64 -3.70
C GLN A 178 17.90 2.50 -3.10
N GLU A 179 18.16 3.78 -2.87
CA GLU A 179 17.16 4.74 -2.38
C GLU A 179 16.00 4.96 -3.37
N ALA A 180 16.29 4.86 -4.67
CA ALA A 180 15.30 5.01 -5.73
C ALA A 180 14.67 3.68 -6.17
N ARG A 181 15.06 2.53 -5.60
CA ARG A 181 14.72 1.19 -6.10
C ARG A 181 13.23 1.00 -6.40
N SER A 182 12.35 1.39 -5.47
CA SER A 182 10.89 1.26 -5.63
C SER A 182 10.35 2.16 -6.74
N SER A 183 10.91 3.37 -6.90
CA SER A 183 10.51 4.28 -7.98
C SER A 183 11.00 3.80 -9.34
N ILE A 184 12.25 3.33 -9.40
CA ILE A 184 12.83 2.70 -10.61
C ILE A 184 12.00 1.49 -11.02
N LEU A 185 11.64 0.61 -10.08
CA LEU A 185 10.84 -0.58 -10.35
C LEU A 185 9.47 -0.22 -10.91
N ARG A 186 8.78 0.74 -10.29
CA ARG A 186 7.47 1.22 -10.79
C ARG A 186 7.57 1.75 -12.21
N ASP A 187 8.57 2.57 -12.49
CA ASP A 187 8.75 3.19 -13.80
C ASP A 187 9.14 2.15 -14.87
N TYR A 188 10.04 1.23 -14.52
CA TYR A 188 10.45 0.14 -15.39
C TYR A 188 9.31 -0.83 -15.69
N ARG A 189 8.52 -1.20 -14.68
CA ARG A 189 7.35 -2.06 -14.81
C ARG A 189 6.34 -1.50 -15.81
N ARG A 190 6.09 -0.18 -15.77
CA ARG A 190 5.19 0.48 -16.73
C ARG A 190 5.71 0.33 -18.16
N GLN A 191 7.00 0.59 -18.38
CA GLN A 191 7.61 0.42 -19.71
C GLN A 191 7.52 -1.04 -20.18
N TYR A 192 7.88 -2.00 -19.32
CA TYR A 192 7.88 -3.41 -19.67
C TYR A 192 6.46 -3.94 -19.93
N GLU A 193 5.45 -3.43 -19.21
CA GLU A 193 4.04 -3.73 -19.46
C GLU A 193 3.62 -3.31 -20.88
N ASP A 194 3.98 -2.10 -21.31
CA ASP A 194 3.69 -1.62 -22.68
C ASP A 194 4.33 -2.55 -23.72
N GLU A 195 5.58 -2.96 -23.51
CA GLU A 195 6.30 -3.89 -24.39
C GLU A 195 5.63 -5.29 -24.45
N VAL A 196 5.12 -5.79 -23.34
CA VAL A 196 4.38 -7.06 -23.26
C VAL A 196 3.05 -6.95 -24.02
N ILE A 197 2.28 -5.89 -23.81
CA ILE A 197 1.01 -5.65 -24.50
C ILE A 197 1.22 -5.60 -26.02
N ASP A 198 2.23 -4.87 -26.47
CA ASP A 198 2.53 -4.74 -27.90
C ASP A 198 2.95 -6.08 -28.53
N ARG A 199 3.70 -6.90 -27.79
CA ARG A 199 4.05 -8.25 -28.22
C ARG A 199 2.83 -9.16 -28.34
N LEU A 200 1.90 -9.09 -27.38
CA LEU A 200 0.66 -9.85 -27.42
C LEU A 200 -0.19 -9.43 -28.62
N ARG A 201 -0.34 -8.13 -28.88
CA ARG A 201 -1.08 -7.60 -30.04
C ARG A 201 -0.53 -8.13 -31.35
N ARG A 202 0.80 -8.08 -31.54
CA ARG A 202 1.46 -8.61 -32.74
C ARG A 202 1.29 -10.11 -32.89
N ARG A 203 1.39 -10.87 -31.79
CA ARG A 203 1.32 -12.34 -31.83
C ARG A 203 -0.08 -12.86 -32.18
N TYR A 204 -1.12 -12.18 -31.72
CA TYR A 204 -2.51 -12.62 -31.87
C TYR A 204 -3.32 -11.78 -32.87
N ASP A 205 -2.64 -10.94 -33.68
CA ASP A 205 -3.23 -10.05 -34.68
C ASP A 205 -4.42 -9.22 -34.17
N VAL A 206 -4.33 -8.79 -32.90
CA VAL A 206 -5.44 -8.10 -32.23
C VAL A 206 -5.45 -6.64 -32.67
N THR A 207 -6.34 -6.32 -33.61
CA THR A 207 -6.62 -4.94 -33.99
C THR A 207 -7.54 -4.28 -32.95
N THR A 208 -7.00 -3.36 -32.15
CA THR A 208 -7.82 -2.61 -31.19
C THR A 208 -8.40 -1.35 -31.84
N TYR A 209 -9.71 -1.11 -31.70
CA TYR A 209 -10.38 0.12 -32.13
C TYR A 209 -10.87 0.94 -30.91
N PRO A 210 -9.99 1.50 -30.08
CA PRO A 210 -10.37 2.21 -28.86
C PRO A 210 -11.32 3.41 -29.10
N GLY A 211 -11.29 4.01 -30.29
CA GLY A 211 -12.26 5.05 -30.70
C GLY A 211 -13.70 4.57 -30.84
N ARG A 212 -13.94 3.27 -31.11
CA ARG A 212 -15.28 2.68 -31.23
C ARG A 212 -15.87 2.32 -29.86
N LEU A 213 -15.03 2.00 -28.88
CA LEU A 213 -15.45 1.70 -27.50
C LEU A 213 -16.06 2.94 -26.82
N ARG A 214 -15.49 4.14 -27.03
CA ARG A 214 -16.06 5.38 -26.47
C ARG A 214 -17.50 5.67 -26.96
N LYS A 215 -17.82 5.37 -28.23
CA LYS A 215 -19.20 5.53 -28.74
C LYS A 215 -20.15 4.51 -28.14
N ALA A 216 -19.74 3.24 -28.03
CA ALA A 216 -20.57 2.18 -27.46
C ALA A 216 -20.97 2.42 -25.99
N PHE A 217 -20.07 2.99 -25.17
CA PHE A 217 -20.37 3.34 -23.77
C PHE A 217 -21.20 4.62 -23.60
N ILE A 218 -21.17 5.54 -24.58
CA ILE A 218 -21.99 6.76 -24.60
C ILE A 218 -23.42 6.43 -25.07
N ASP A 219 -23.56 5.54 -26.06
CA ASP A 219 -24.87 5.17 -26.59
C ASP A 219 -25.64 4.24 -25.62
N SER A 220 -24.95 3.39 -24.85
CA SER A 220 -25.59 2.54 -23.83
C SER A 220 -26.11 3.33 -22.61
N THR A 221 -25.59 4.54 -22.35
CA THR A 221 -26.11 5.42 -21.29
C THR A 221 -27.32 6.23 -21.73
N ARG A 222 -27.55 6.40 -23.04
CA ARG A 222 -28.74 7.09 -23.58
C ARG A 222 -29.94 6.16 -23.80
N ALA A 223 -29.73 4.87 -24.01
CA ALA A 223 -30.80 3.91 -24.27
C ALA A 223 -31.46 3.31 -23.01
N GLY A 224 -30.93 3.56 -21.81
CA GLY A 224 -31.45 3.04 -20.53
C GLY A 224 -32.20 4.06 -19.68
N GLY A 225 -32.44 5.26 -20.22
CA GLY A 225 -33.20 6.34 -19.59
C GLY A 225 -34.43 6.68 -20.41
N SER A 226 -35.39 5.76 -20.48
CA SER A 226 -36.76 5.99 -20.97
C SER A 226 -37.68 5.00 -20.28
#